data_AF-A0AB38A361-F1
#
_entry.id   AF-A0AB38A361-F1
#
_cell.length_a   1.000
_cell.length_b   1.000
_cell.length_c   1.000
_cell.angle_alpha   90.00
_cell.angle_beta   90.00
_cell.angle_gamma   90.00
#
_symmetry.space_group_name_H-M   'P 1'
#
loop_
_entity.id
_entity.type
_entity.pdbx_description
1 polymer ?
#
loop_
_entity_poly.entity_id
_entity_poly.type
_entity_poly.pdbx_seq_one_letter_code
_entity_poly.pdbx_strand_id
1 'polypeptide(L)'
;MEETKSVEQMKFENKALWQSLTKRNEQYMLGLDRTLRAANLEEGRREEIYNKMMRELLDAQKTGKTARQLYGTVSECASNILVNPTDNEVKVRSTDWLIALDGGLLLGSLFAMISGVSLLTNSGEDVIGMGLISLILNFIVGGIAMLIISKYTPNPDAPKGEKGFGKYVFATTGAMLLWMLIMTVSMMLIPATINIALPAWLYLGIAGVGFAAKVYLKKKYHIVGGIL
;
A
#
# COMPACT_ATOMS: atom_id res chain seq x y z
N MET A 1 29.58 -20.09 -3.09
CA MET A 1 28.54 -20.83 -3.83
C MET A 1 27.83 -21.68 -2.80
N GLU A 2 26.63 -21.30 -2.37
CA GLU A 2 25.81 -22.17 -1.51
C GLU A 2 25.25 -23.29 -2.39
N GLU A 3 25.62 -24.53 -2.09
CA GLU A 3 25.04 -25.71 -2.73
C GLU A 3 23.53 -25.73 -2.46
N THR A 4 22.73 -25.68 -3.52
CA THR A 4 21.28 -25.81 -3.42
C THR A 4 20.98 -27.25 -3.00
N LYS A 5 20.79 -27.46 -1.69
CA LYS A 5 20.40 -28.77 -1.14
C LYS A 5 19.09 -29.22 -1.80
N SER A 6 18.98 -30.51 -2.13
CA SER A 6 17.72 -31.06 -2.64
C SER A 6 16.63 -31.00 -1.56
N VAL A 7 15.36 -30.87 -1.98
CA VAL A 7 14.20 -30.83 -1.06
C VAL A 7 14.18 -32.05 -0.11
N GLU A 8 14.55 -33.23 -0.61
CA GLU A 8 14.61 -34.46 0.18
C GLU A 8 15.71 -34.43 1.27
N GLN A 9 16.87 -33.83 0.97
CA GLN A 9 17.91 -33.60 1.98
C GLN A 9 17.45 -32.59 3.04
N MET A 10 16.75 -31.53 2.64
CA MET A 10 16.20 -30.55 3.58
C MET A 10 15.16 -31.19 4.51
N LYS A 11 14.28 -32.05 3.99
CA LYS A 11 13.30 -32.80 4.82
C LYS A 11 13.99 -33.67 5.87
N PHE A 12 15.01 -34.42 5.45
CA PHE A 12 15.77 -35.26 6.39
C PHE A 12 16.42 -34.44 7.49
N GLU A 13 17.06 -33.34 7.12
CA GLU A 13 17.69 -32.43 8.08
C GLU A 13 16.68 -31.75 9.00
N ASN A 14 15.55 -31.29 8.45
CA ASN A 14 14.47 -30.67 9.20
C ASN A 14 13.90 -31.60 10.26
N LYS A 15 13.81 -32.90 9.96
CA LYS A 15 13.38 -33.91 10.95
C LYS A 15 14.34 -33.99 12.14
N ALA A 16 15.65 -33.91 11.92
CA ALA A 16 16.65 -33.91 13.00
C ALA A 16 16.63 -32.60 13.79
N LEU A 17 16.49 -31.45 13.10
CA LEU A 17 16.38 -30.14 13.73
C LEU A 17 15.15 -30.04 14.64
N TRP A 18 14.02 -30.60 14.21
CA TRP A 18 12.78 -30.65 14.98
C TRP A 18 12.96 -31.28 16.36
N GLN A 19 13.66 -32.42 16.42
CA GLN A 19 13.90 -33.16 17.66
C GLN A 19 14.84 -32.42 18.62
N SER A 20 15.58 -31.43 18.12
CA SER A 20 16.57 -30.67 18.89
C SER A 20 15.99 -29.37 19.49
N LEU A 21 14.74 -29.03 19.18
CA LEU A 21 14.07 -27.84 19.71
C LEU A 21 13.58 -28.08 21.14
N THR A 22 13.57 -27.01 21.96
CA THR A 22 12.82 -27.04 23.22
C THR A 22 11.32 -27.19 22.95
N LYS A 23 10.57 -27.80 23.88
CA LYS A 23 9.10 -27.97 23.78
C LYS A 23 8.33 -26.69 23.41
N ARG A 24 8.77 -25.53 23.90
CA ARG A 24 8.14 -24.24 23.60
C ARG A 24 8.36 -23.81 22.14
N ASN A 25 9.57 -23.99 21.62
CA ASN A 25 9.91 -23.66 20.24
C ASN A 25 9.31 -24.68 19.26
N GLU A 26 9.31 -25.95 19.66
CA GLU A 26 8.64 -27.04 18.97
C GLU A 26 7.13 -26.75 18.78
N GLN A 27 6.42 -26.41 19.85
CA GLN A 27 4.99 -26.07 19.78
C GLN A 27 4.71 -24.87 18.87
N TYR A 28 5.61 -23.88 18.85
CA TYR A 28 5.52 -22.75 17.94
C TYR A 28 5.61 -23.19 16.48
N MET A 29 6.62 -23.99 16.14
CA MET A 29 6.82 -24.51 14.79
C MET A 29 5.66 -25.40 14.32
N LEU A 30 5.00 -26.14 15.23
CA LEU A 30 3.79 -26.93 14.91
C LEU A 30 2.60 -26.03 14.56
N GLY A 31 2.49 -24.89 15.23
CA GLY A 31 1.49 -23.88 14.91
C GLY A 31 1.75 -23.25 13.55
N LEU A 32 3.02 -22.92 13.28
CA LEU A 32 3.43 -22.32 12.01
C LEU A 32 3.23 -23.28 10.83
N ASP A 33 3.62 -24.56 10.95
CA ASP A 33 3.39 -25.59 9.93
C ASP A 33 1.91 -25.70 9.55
N ARG A 34 1.02 -25.77 10.55
CA ARG A 34 -0.43 -25.81 10.34
C ARG A 34 -0.92 -24.59 9.53
N THR A 35 -0.47 -23.38 9.89
CA THR A 35 -0.86 -22.16 9.19
C THR A 35 -0.34 -22.11 7.75
N LEU A 36 0.93 -22.47 7.52
CA LEU A 36 1.53 -22.45 6.17
C LEU A 36 0.95 -23.52 5.25
N ARG A 37 0.61 -24.69 5.79
CA ARG A 37 -0.12 -25.75 5.04
C ARG A 37 -1.53 -25.30 4.70
N ALA A 38 -2.26 -24.70 5.63
CA ALA A 38 -3.60 -24.16 5.38
C ALA A 38 -3.60 -23.07 4.31
N ALA A 39 -2.50 -22.32 4.18
CA ALA A 39 -2.29 -21.31 3.14
C ALA A 39 -1.80 -21.89 1.79
N ASN A 40 -1.71 -23.21 1.64
CA ASN A 40 -1.23 -23.90 0.42
C ASN A 40 0.16 -23.45 -0.07
N LEU A 41 1.06 -23.08 0.86
CA LEU A 41 2.44 -22.74 0.48
C LEU A 41 3.17 -23.98 -0.08
N GLU A 42 3.92 -23.80 -1.17
CA GLU A 42 4.67 -24.88 -1.83
C GLU A 42 5.58 -25.62 -0.84
N GLU A 43 5.61 -26.95 -0.94
CA GLU A 43 6.34 -27.81 0.00
C GLU A 43 7.84 -27.50 0.04
N GLY A 44 8.51 -27.34 -1.11
CA GLY A 44 9.92 -26.99 -1.15
C GLY A 44 10.24 -25.69 -0.40
N ARG A 45 9.40 -24.66 -0.61
CA ARG A 45 9.52 -23.37 0.09
C ARG A 45 9.26 -23.50 1.59
N ARG A 46 8.29 -24.33 2.01
CA ARG A 46 8.06 -24.62 3.43
C ARG A 46 9.28 -25.26 4.08
N GLU A 47 9.89 -26.25 3.44
CA GLU A 47 11.06 -26.94 3.97
C GLU A 47 12.26 -26.00 4.11
N GLU A 48 12.47 -25.08 3.17
CA GLU A 48 13.50 -24.05 3.26
C GLU A 48 13.27 -23.13 4.48
N ILE A 49 12.03 -22.66 4.66
CA ILE A 49 11.65 -21.80 5.80
C ILE A 49 11.87 -22.55 7.12
N TYR A 50 11.44 -23.80 7.21
CA TYR A 50 11.63 -24.62 8.40
C TYR A 50 13.11 -24.78 8.73
N ASN A 51 13.94 -25.12 7.74
CA ASN A 51 15.38 -25.31 7.95
C ASN A 51 16.02 -24.05 8.53
N LYS A 52 15.76 -22.91 7.91
CA LYS A 52 16.30 -21.61 8.35
C LYS A 52 15.86 -21.26 9.76
N MET A 53 14.55 -21.26 10.02
CA MET A 53 14.01 -20.87 11.32
C MET A 53 14.46 -21.81 12.44
N MET A 54 14.49 -23.12 12.19
CA MET A 54 14.91 -24.06 13.22
C MET A 54 16.38 -23.92 13.59
N ARG A 55 17.27 -23.64 12.63
CA ARG A 55 18.68 -23.36 12.95
C ARG A 55 18.84 -22.13 13.85
N GLU A 56 18.18 -21.03 13.47
CA GLU A 56 18.18 -19.81 14.27
C GLU A 56 17.62 -20.06 15.69
N LEU A 57 16.57 -20.89 15.80
CA LEU A 57 16.01 -21.30 17.08
C LEU A 57 16.97 -22.14 17.92
N LEU A 58 17.73 -23.05 17.31
CA LEU A 58 18.72 -23.87 18.02
C LEU A 58 19.84 -23.01 18.60
N ASP A 59 20.24 -21.94 17.94
CA ASP A 59 21.22 -21.00 18.48
C ASP A 59 20.62 -20.09 19.55
N ALA A 60 19.44 -19.54 19.30
CA ALA A 60 18.78 -18.63 20.22
C ALA A 60 18.36 -19.33 21.54
N GLN A 61 17.94 -20.59 21.49
CA GLN A 61 17.53 -21.33 22.69
C GLN A 61 18.70 -21.61 23.66
N LYS A 62 19.96 -21.62 23.18
CA LYS A 62 21.15 -21.68 24.05
C LYS A 62 21.21 -20.48 25.01
N THR A 63 20.62 -19.36 24.61
CA THR A 63 20.51 -18.12 25.41
C THR A 63 19.15 -17.97 26.10
N GLY A 64 18.30 -19.00 26.06
CA GLY A 64 16.96 -19.00 26.66
C GLY A 64 15.90 -18.21 25.88
N LYS A 65 16.21 -17.72 24.68
CA LYS A 65 15.24 -17.02 23.83
C LYS A 65 14.26 -18.00 23.18
N THR A 66 12.99 -17.65 23.19
CA THR A 66 11.90 -18.45 22.59
C THR A 66 11.55 -17.98 21.18
N ALA A 67 10.95 -18.86 20.38
CA ALA A 67 10.46 -18.53 19.04
C ALA A 67 9.53 -17.31 19.03
N ARG A 68 8.67 -17.17 20.05
CA ARG A 68 7.77 -16.02 20.17
C ARG A 68 8.51 -14.69 20.38
N GLN A 69 9.66 -14.72 21.04
CA GLN A 69 10.49 -13.52 21.21
C GLN A 69 11.28 -13.16 19.95
N LEU A 70 11.58 -14.15 19.09
CA LEU A 70 12.31 -13.93 17.83
C LEU A 70 11.38 -13.53 16.69
N TYR A 71 10.21 -14.16 16.60
CA TYR A 71 9.34 -14.09 15.43
C TYR A 71 7.95 -13.55 15.72
N GLY A 72 7.65 -13.15 16.95
CA GLY A 72 6.31 -12.74 17.36
C GLY A 72 5.35 -13.92 17.46
N THR A 73 4.06 -13.67 17.35
CA THR A 73 3.03 -14.72 17.34
C THR A 73 3.11 -15.56 16.06
N VAL A 74 2.52 -16.76 16.09
CA VAL A 74 2.44 -17.64 14.91
C VAL A 74 1.71 -16.94 13.75
N SER A 75 0.66 -16.17 14.06
CA SER A 75 -0.12 -15.43 13.06
C SER A 75 0.71 -14.34 12.38
N GLU A 76 1.45 -13.54 13.17
CA GLU A 76 2.34 -12.50 12.65
C GLU A 76 3.45 -13.10 11.78
N CYS A 77 4.10 -14.16 12.25
CA CYS A 77 5.15 -14.83 11.50
C CYS A 77 4.62 -15.45 10.20
N ALA A 78 3.50 -16.17 10.25
CA ALA A 78 2.87 -16.72 9.05
C ALA A 78 2.46 -15.62 8.06
N SER A 79 1.88 -14.52 8.54
CA SER A 79 1.58 -13.36 7.71
C SER A 79 2.84 -12.85 7.01
N ASN A 80 3.94 -12.65 7.75
CA ASN A 80 5.21 -12.17 7.19
C ASN A 80 5.83 -13.13 6.16
N ILE A 81 5.63 -14.43 6.32
CA ILE A 81 6.13 -15.48 5.40
C ILE A 81 5.28 -15.58 4.13
N LEU A 82 3.96 -15.47 4.28
CA LEU A 82 2.98 -15.58 3.19
C LEU A 82 2.91 -14.31 2.35
N VAL A 83 3.29 -13.18 2.95
CA VAL A 83 3.59 -11.95 2.23
C VAL A 83 4.77 -12.20 1.29
N ASN A 84 4.56 -11.98 0.00
CA ASN A 84 5.57 -12.22 -1.03
C ASN A 84 6.88 -11.46 -0.71
N PRO A 85 8.08 -12.01 -1.01
CA PRO A 85 9.36 -11.38 -0.71
C PRO A 85 9.54 -9.96 -1.30
N THR A 86 8.70 -9.56 -2.27
CA THR A 86 8.58 -8.19 -2.77
C THR A 86 8.01 -7.17 -1.76
N ASP A 87 7.44 -7.60 -0.64
CA ASP A 87 6.88 -6.72 0.40
C ASP A 87 7.83 -6.51 1.60
N ASN A 88 8.97 -7.22 1.64
CA ASN A 88 10.02 -7.08 2.66
C ASN A 88 11.21 -6.22 2.18
N GLU A 89 11.13 -5.62 1.00
CA GLU A 89 11.93 -4.42 0.78
C GLU A 89 11.49 -3.41 1.84
N VAL A 90 12.44 -2.86 2.60
CA VAL A 90 12.21 -1.62 3.36
C VAL A 90 11.35 -0.76 2.46
N LYS A 91 10.10 -0.47 2.84
CA LYS A 91 9.13 0.19 1.97
C LYS A 91 9.62 1.61 1.72
N VAL A 92 10.57 1.74 0.80
CA VAL A 92 11.19 2.99 0.41
C VAL A 92 10.07 3.75 -0.27
N ARG A 93 9.76 4.93 0.29
CA ARG A 93 8.80 5.86 -0.29
C ARG A 93 9.04 5.94 -1.80
N SER A 94 8.01 5.64 -2.58
CA SER A 94 8.12 5.65 -4.04
C SER A 94 8.52 7.04 -4.55
N THR A 95 9.05 7.10 -5.76
CA THR A 95 9.39 8.36 -6.41
C THR A 95 8.20 9.31 -6.39
N ASP A 96 8.47 10.59 -6.17
CA ASP A 96 7.48 11.67 -6.08
C ASP A 96 6.43 11.61 -7.21
N TRP A 97 6.84 11.37 -8.45
CA TRP A 97 5.91 11.23 -9.58
C TRP A 97 4.91 10.08 -9.44
N LEU A 98 5.32 8.92 -8.90
CA LEU A 98 4.43 7.78 -8.69
C LEU A 98 3.39 8.07 -7.61
N ILE A 99 3.79 8.78 -6.55
CA ILE A 99 2.88 9.22 -5.48
C ILE A 99 1.90 10.26 -6.01
N ALA A 100 2.38 11.22 -6.81
CA ALA A 100 1.52 12.21 -7.46
C ALA A 100 0.55 11.55 -8.45
N LEU A 101 1.00 10.59 -9.24
CA LEU A 101 0.15 9.83 -10.16
C LEU A 101 -0.93 9.05 -9.40
N ASP A 102 -0.54 8.34 -8.34
CA ASP A 102 -1.45 7.56 -7.50
C ASP A 102 -2.52 8.43 -6.82
N GLY A 103 -2.12 9.61 -6.34
CA GLY A 103 -3.01 10.60 -5.74
C GLY A 103 -3.90 11.31 -6.76
N GLY A 104 -3.37 11.62 -7.94
CA GLY A 104 -4.08 12.26 -9.04
C GLY A 104 -5.15 11.35 -9.62
N LEU A 105 -4.83 10.07 -9.81
CA LEU A 105 -5.80 9.05 -10.20
C LEU A 105 -6.89 8.90 -9.13
N LEU A 106 -6.56 8.94 -7.84
CA LEU A 106 -7.55 8.85 -6.77
C LEU A 106 -8.51 10.05 -6.77
N LEU A 107 -7.98 11.26 -6.63
CA LEU A 107 -8.80 12.47 -6.52
C LEU A 107 -9.51 12.78 -7.84
N GLY A 108 -8.82 12.66 -8.98
CA GLY A 108 -9.43 12.85 -10.29
C GLY A 108 -10.59 11.91 -10.56
N SER A 109 -10.43 10.61 -10.26
CA SER A 109 -11.50 9.62 -10.44
C SER A 109 -12.66 9.84 -9.48
N LEU A 110 -12.38 10.24 -8.24
CA LEU A 110 -13.42 10.56 -7.26
C LEU A 110 -14.26 11.76 -7.71
N PHE A 111 -13.62 12.83 -8.21
CA PHE A 111 -14.34 13.98 -8.74
C PHE A 111 -15.11 13.64 -10.01
N ALA A 112 -14.54 12.87 -10.93
CA ALA A 112 -15.26 12.37 -12.10
C ALA A 112 -16.50 11.57 -11.67
N MET A 113 -16.37 10.69 -10.67
CA MET A 113 -17.49 9.92 -10.14
C MET A 113 -18.56 10.83 -9.55
N ILE A 114 -18.19 11.79 -8.70
CA ILE A 114 -19.12 12.74 -8.09
C ILE A 114 -19.84 13.57 -9.17
N SER A 115 -19.12 14.07 -10.19
CA SER A 115 -19.73 14.79 -11.31
C SER A 115 -20.70 13.90 -12.10
N GLY A 116 -20.32 12.66 -12.41
CA GLY A 116 -21.17 11.71 -13.12
C GLY A 116 -22.43 11.35 -12.34
N VAL A 117 -22.29 11.02 -11.06
CA VAL A 117 -23.43 10.70 -10.18
C VAL A 117 -24.33 11.92 -10.01
N SER A 118 -23.77 13.11 -9.76
CA SER A 118 -24.56 14.32 -9.56
C SER A 118 -25.39 14.67 -10.80
N LEU A 119 -24.84 14.51 -12.01
CA LEU A 119 -25.58 14.72 -13.26
C LEU A 119 -26.70 13.69 -13.50
N LEU A 120 -26.61 12.50 -12.89
CA LEU A 120 -27.69 11.49 -12.94
C LEU A 120 -28.77 11.74 -11.89
N THR A 121 -28.40 12.25 -10.71
CA THR A 121 -29.30 12.38 -9.56
C THR A 121 -29.95 13.76 -9.45
N ASN A 122 -29.34 14.79 -10.02
CA ASN A 122 -29.79 16.18 -9.91
C ASN A 122 -30.05 16.78 -11.30
N SER A 123 -31.21 17.42 -11.46
CA SER A 123 -31.60 18.14 -12.69
C SER A 123 -31.65 19.66 -12.51
N GLY A 124 -31.11 20.19 -11.40
CA GLY A 124 -31.11 21.62 -11.08
C GLY A 124 -29.92 22.39 -11.69
N GLU A 125 -30.07 23.70 -11.88
CA GLU A 125 -29.10 24.60 -12.53
C GLU A 125 -27.73 24.70 -11.82
N ASP A 126 -27.63 24.31 -10.55
CA ASP A 126 -26.40 24.39 -9.75
C ASP A 126 -25.45 23.19 -9.89
N VAL A 127 -25.82 22.15 -10.66
CA VAL A 127 -24.98 20.97 -10.86
C VAL A 127 -24.09 21.15 -12.09
N ILE A 128 -22.99 21.88 -11.90
CA ILE A 128 -21.99 22.08 -12.93
C ILE A 128 -21.09 20.84 -13.00
N GLY A 129 -21.34 19.99 -13.98
CA GLY A 129 -20.36 18.99 -14.41
C GLY A 129 -19.06 19.70 -14.80
N MET A 130 -17.98 19.40 -14.09
CA MET A 130 -16.69 20.04 -14.29
C MET A 130 -16.19 19.81 -15.72
N GLY A 131 -16.07 20.87 -16.52
CA GLY A 131 -15.64 20.76 -17.91
C GLY A 131 -14.34 19.96 -18.09
N LEU A 132 -14.16 19.35 -19.26
CA LEU A 132 -13.07 18.40 -19.53
C LEU A 132 -11.68 18.94 -19.15
N ILE A 133 -11.41 20.22 -19.41
CA ILE A 133 -10.10 20.83 -19.11
C ILE A 133 -9.93 20.97 -17.60
N SER A 134 -10.96 21.45 -16.90
CA SER A 134 -10.96 21.52 -15.43
C SER A 134 -10.84 20.13 -14.80
N LEU A 135 -11.46 19.10 -15.41
CA LEU A 135 -11.33 17.73 -14.94
C LEU A 135 -9.88 17.24 -15.05
N ILE A 136 -9.22 17.43 -16.19
CA ILE A 136 -7.81 17.08 -16.38
C ILE A 136 -6.93 17.84 -15.38
N LEU A 137 -7.18 19.14 -15.20
CA LEU A 137 -6.47 19.95 -14.21
C LEU A 137 -6.64 19.37 -12.80
N ASN A 138 -7.84 18.91 -12.45
CA ASN A 138 -8.11 18.31 -11.15
C ASN A 138 -7.28 17.02 -10.89
N PHE A 139 -7.05 16.18 -11.91
CA PHE A 139 -6.13 15.04 -11.77
C PHE A 139 -4.71 15.51 -11.43
N ILE A 140 -4.22 16.54 -12.11
CA ILE A 140 -2.85 17.07 -11.93
C ILE A 140 -2.71 17.70 -10.54
N VAL A 141 -3.58 18.64 -10.20
CA VAL A 141 -3.49 19.39 -8.93
C VAL A 141 -3.79 18.47 -7.75
N GLY A 142 -4.73 17.53 -7.89
CA GLY A 142 -4.98 16.48 -6.89
C GLY A 142 -3.75 15.61 -6.65
N GLY A 143 -3.01 15.25 -7.70
CA GLY A 143 -1.75 14.53 -7.57
C GLY A 143 -0.68 15.31 -6.80
N ILE A 144 -0.53 16.60 -7.11
CA ILE A 144 0.40 17.49 -6.40
C ILE A 144 -0.01 17.64 -4.93
N ALA A 145 -1.30 17.83 -4.64
CA ALA A 145 -1.81 17.94 -3.28
C ALA A 145 -1.51 16.67 -2.48
N MET A 146 -1.73 15.49 -3.06
CA MET A 146 -1.41 14.21 -2.42
C MET A 146 0.09 14.01 -2.20
N LEU A 147 0.94 14.46 -3.13
CA LEU A 147 2.38 14.46 -2.94
C LEU A 147 2.79 15.32 -1.75
N ILE A 148 2.18 16.50 -1.58
CA ILE A 148 2.43 17.37 -0.42
C ILE A 148 2.00 16.64 0.86
N ILE A 149 0.78 16.11 0.92
CA ILE A 149 0.27 15.38 2.09
C ILE A 149 1.21 14.22 2.46
N SER A 150 1.63 13.42 1.48
CA SER A 150 2.58 12.32 1.65
C SER A 150 3.92 12.78 2.25
N LYS A 151 4.47 13.89 1.74
CA LYS A 151 5.77 14.42 2.18
C LYS A 151 5.76 14.92 3.63
N TYR A 152 4.64 15.43 4.10
CA TYR A 152 4.51 15.97 5.45
C TYR A 152 3.85 15.00 6.44
N THR A 153 3.51 13.77 6.01
CA THR A 153 2.89 12.77 6.88
C THR A 153 3.81 12.47 8.08
N PRO A 154 3.34 12.63 9.33
CA PRO A 154 4.10 12.37 10.54
C PRO A 154 4.71 10.97 10.56
N ASN A 155 5.98 10.86 10.96
CA ASN A 155 6.55 9.57 11.31
C ASN A 155 6.05 9.16 12.71
N PRO A 156 5.21 8.12 12.85
CA PRO A 156 4.67 7.69 14.14
C PRO A 156 5.76 7.26 15.13
N ASP A 157 6.89 6.77 14.61
CA ASP A 157 8.05 6.26 15.36
C ASP A 157 9.03 7.36 15.78
N ALA A 158 8.80 8.62 15.36
CA ALA A 158 9.63 9.74 15.77
C ALA A 158 9.51 10.04 17.28
N PRO A 159 10.57 10.54 17.94
CA PRO A 159 10.54 10.94 19.35
C PRO A 159 9.38 11.91 19.67
N LYS A 160 8.84 11.84 20.89
CA LYS A 160 7.79 12.77 21.36
C LYS A 160 8.30 14.22 21.25
N GLY A 161 7.59 15.07 20.51
CA GLY A 161 7.97 16.45 20.23
C GLY A 161 8.46 16.71 18.80
N GLU A 162 8.97 15.67 18.11
CA GLU A 162 9.48 15.78 16.73
C GLU A 162 8.55 15.15 15.68
N LYS A 163 7.37 14.70 16.11
CA LYS A 163 6.38 14.01 15.27
C LYS A 163 5.84 14.86 14.12
N GLY A 164 6.17 16.16 14.03
CA GLY A 164 5.88 16.97 12.83
C GLY A 164 4.40 17.29 12.59
N PHE A 165 3.49 16.99 13.52
CA PHE A 165 2.04 17.20 13.35
C PHE A 165 1.66 18.63 12.98
N GLY A 166 2.32 19.66 13.52
CA GLY A 166 2.06 21.05 13.14
C GLY A 166 2.41 21.34 11.66
N LYS A 167 3.56 20.82 11.19
CA LYS A 167 3.97 20.92 9.78
C LYS A 167 3.01 20.17 8.87
N TYR A 168 2.54 19.00 9.30
CA TYR A 168 1.52 18.22 8.62
C TYR A 168 0.23 19.04 8.45
N VAL A 169 -0.37 19.51 9.55
CA VAL A 169 -1.63 20.27 9.52
C VAL A 169 -1.49 21.51 8.65
N PHE A 170 -0.39 22.26 8.77
CA PHE A 170 -0.17 23.44 7.94
C PHE A 170 -0.03 23.09 6.46
N ALA A 171 0.76 22.08 6.11
CA ALA A 171 0.98 21.67 4.73
C ALA A 171 -0.27 21.09 4.08
N THR A 172 -1.05 20.26 4.79
CA THR A 172 -2.28 19.68 4.25
C THR A 172 -3.37 20.73 4.10
N THR A 173 -3.53 21.62 5.08
CA THR A 173 -4.48 22.75 4.99
C THR A 173 -4.09 23.68 3.84
N GLY A 174 -2.81 24.05 3.74
CA GLY A 174 -2.31 24.88 2.65
C GLY A 174 -2.49 24.23 1.27
N ALA A 175 -2.24 22.93 1.15
CA ALA A 175 -2.46 22.19 -0.09
C ALA A 175 -3.94 22.18 -0.50
N MET A 176 -4.86 21.97 0.45
CA MET A 176 -6.30 22.02 0.17
C MET A 176 -6.76 23.41 -0.25
N LEU A 177 -6.32 24.46 0.46
CA LEU A 177 -6.65 25.85 0.11
C LEU A 177 -6.12 26.22 -1.28
N LEU A 178 -4.89 25.83 -1.59
CA LEU A 178 -4.27 26.08 -2.89
C LEU A 178 -4.97 25.28 -4.01
N TRP A 179 -5.35 24.03 -3.76
CA TRP A 179 -6.18 23.25 -4.69
C TRP A 179 -7.52 23.94 -4.94
N MET A 180 -8.25 24.35 -3.90
CA MET A 180 -9.53 25.07 -4.04
C MET A 180 -9.38 26.39 -4.81
N LEU A 181 -8.31 27.14 -4.53
CA LEU A 181 -8.01 28.39 -5.22
C LEU A 181 -7.74 28.14 -6.71
N ILE A 182 -6.90 27.16 -7.04
CA ILE A 182 -6.60 26.81 -8.43
C ILE A 182 -7.87 26.39 -9.16
N MET A 183 -8.71 25.55 -8.55
CA MET A 183 -9.96 25.10 -9.18
C MET A 183 -10.92 26.27 -9.39
N THR A 184 -11.07 27.15 -8.42
CA THR A 184 -11.91 28.37 -8.54
C THR A 184 -11.40 29.29 -9.65
N VAL A 185 -10.10 29.58 -9.66
CA VAL A 185 -9.47 30.42 -10.69
C VAL A 185 -9.58 29.78 -12.08
N SER A 186 -9.48 28.44 -12.16
CA SER A 186 -9.64 27.72 -13.44
C SER A 186 -11.03 27.94 -14.05
N MET A 187 -12.07 28.02 -13.23
CA MET A 187 -13.43 28.29 -13.72
C MET A 187 -13.58 29.72 -14.27
N MET A 188 -12.80 30.68 -13.76
CA MET A 188 -12.80 32.06 -14.25
C MET A 188 -11.95 32.23 -15.51
N LEU A 189 -10.81 31.54 -15.59
CA LEU A 189 -9.84 31.71 -16.67
C LEU A 189 -10.11 30.84 -17.89
N ILE A 190 -10.75 29.68 -17.73
CA ILE A 190 -10.98 28.74 -18.82
C ILE A 190 -12.38 28.96 -19.40
N PRO A 191 -12.52 29.48 -20.63
CA PRO A 191 -13.82 29.74 -21.25
C PRO A 191 -14.65 28.46 -21.43
N ALA A 192 -15.96 28.58 -21.25
CA ALA A 192 -16.91 27.47 -21.43
C ALA A 192 -16.91 26.90 -22.86
N THR A 193 -16.48 27.69 -23.86
CA THR A 193 -16.38 27.25 -25.26
C THR A 193 -15.35 26.13 -25.48
N ILE A 194 -14.31 26.08 -24.65
CA ILE A 194 -13.28 25.03 -24.69
C ILE A 194 -13.41 24.04 -23.53
N ASN A 195 -13.95 24.47 -22.39
CA ASN A 195 -14.14 23.64 -21.20
C ASN A 195 -15.49 22.90 -21.22
N ILE A 196 -15.66 22.04 -22.22
CA ILE A 196 -16.94 21.39 -22.49
C ILE A 196 -17.25 20.36 -21.39
N ALA A 197 -18.44 20.46 -20.80
CA ALA A 197 -18.96 19.46 -19.86
C ALA A 197 -19.33 18.18 -20.60
N LEU A 198 -18.96 17.03 -20.03
CA LEU A 198 -19.28 15.72 -20.59
C LEU A 198 -20.68 15.24 -20.16
N PRO A 199 -21.32 14.34 -20.92
CA PRO A 199 -22.47 13.60 -20.41
C PRO A 199 -22.08 12.69 -19.23
N ALA A 200 -23.04 12.42 -18.35
CA ALA A 200 -22.82 11.69 -17.09
C ALA A 200 -22.07 10.35 -17.25
N TRP A 201 -22.42 9.57 -18.26
CA TRP A 201 -21.80 8.26 -18.52
C TRP A 201 -20.30 8.36 -18.85
N LEU A 202 -19.85 9.46 -19.47
CA LEU A 202 -18.42 9.67 -19.76
C LEU A 202 -17.65 9.98 -18.47
N TYR A 203 -18.22 10.79 -17.56
CA TYR A 203 -17.61 11.01 -16.26
C TYR A 203 -17.48 9.71 -15.46
N LEU A 204 -18.52 8.87 -15.45
CA LEU A 204 -18.48 7.56 -14.79
C LEU A 204 -17.46 6.62 -15.46
N GLY A 205 -17.36 6.65 -16.79
CA GLY A 205 -16.34 5.91 -17.53
C GLY A 205 -14.92 6.33 -17.15
N ILE A 206 -14.66 7.65 -17.09
CA ILE A 206 -13.36 8.21 -16.65
C ILE A 206 -13.05 7.78 -15.22
N ALA A 207 -14.03 7.85 -14.31
CA ALA A 207 -13.86 7.39 -12.94
C ALA A 207 -13.49 5.90 -12.87
N GLY A 208 -14.23 5.05 -13.59
CA GLY A 208 -13.97 3.61 -13.64
C GLY A 208 -12.57 3.29 -14.18
N VAL A 209 -12.19 3.92 -15.30
CA VAL A 209 -10.85 3.76 -15.89
C VAL A 209 -9.76 4.27 -14.96
N GLY A 210 -9.96 5.43 -14.33
CA GLY A 210 -8.97 6.02 -13.42
C GLY A 210 -8.77 5.20 -12.15
N PHE A 211 -9.84 4.67 -11.54
CA PHE A 211 -9.74 3.74 -10.41
C PHE A 211 -9.07 2.42 -10.82
N ALA A 212 -9.43 1.85 -11.97
CA ALA A 212 -8.79 0.64 -12.49
C ALA A 212 -7.29 0.86 -12.76
N ALA A 213 -6.94 1.99 -13.38
CA ALA A 213 -5.56 2.40 -13.60
C ALA A 213 -4.81 2.56 -12.28
N LYS A 214 -5.40 3.20 -11.26
CA LYS A 214 -4.82 3.30 -9.91
C LYS A 214 -4.49 1.92 -9.36
N VAL A 215 -5.46 1.02 -9.32
CA VAL A 215 -5.26 -0.34 -8.77
C VAL A 215 -4.20 -1.11 -9.55
N TYR A 216 -4.21 -1.02 -10.88
CA TYR A 216 -3.23 -1.68 -11.74
C TYR A 216 -1.82 -1.13 -11.52
N LEU A 217 -1.64 0.19 -11.56
CA LEU A 217 -0.34 0.86 -11.42
C LEU A 217 0.21 0.68 -10.01
N LYS A 218 -0.64 0.74 -8.99
CA LYS A 218 -0.24 0.49 -7.60
C LYS A 218 0.29 -0.93 -7.40
N LYS A 219 -0.37 -1.93 -8.00
CA LYS A 219 0.10 -3.33 -7.98
C LYS A 219 1.38 -3.51 -8.81
N LYS A 220 1.47 -2.88 -9.98
CA LYS A 220 2.61 -3.02 -10.90
C LYS A 220 3.89 -2.36 -10.37
N TYR A 221 3.77 -1.19 -9.75
CA TYR A 221 4.91 -0.39 -9.29
C TYR A 221 5.09 -0.39 -7.78
N HIS A 222 4.32 -1.21 -7.04
CA HIS A 222 4.39 -1.32 -5.58
C HIS A 222 4.44 0.05 -4.88
N ILE A 223 3.52 0.95 -5.24
CA ILE A 223 3.59 2.35 -4.80
C ILE A 223 3.42 2.45 -3.28
N VAL A 224 4.44 2.97 -2.59
CA VAL A 224 4.51 3.21 -1.14
C VAL A 224 4.53 4.72 -0.87
N GLY A 225 3.68 5.16 0.06
CA GLY A 225 3.59 6.57 0.48
C GLY A 225 2.43 7.34 -0.15
N GLY A 226 1.64 6.71 -1.03
CA GLY A 226 0.30 7.19 -1.41
C GLY A 226 -0.77 6.83 -0.36
N ILE A 227 -1.98 7.36 -0.52
CA ILE A 227 -3.13 7.04 0.34
C ILE A 227 -3.94 5.88 -0.27
N LEU A 228 -4.35 4.93 0.60
CA LEU A 228 -5.01 3.64 0.34
C LEU A 228 -4.12 2.63 -0.37
#